data_AF-W4FHC3-F1
#
_entry.id   AF-W4FHC3-F1
#
_cell.length_a   1.000
_cell.length_b   1.000
_cell.length_c   1.000
_cell.angle_alpha   90.00
_cell.angle_beta   90.00
_cell.angle_gamma   90.00
#
_symmetry.space_group_name_H-M   'P 1'
#
loop_
_entity.id
_entity.type
_entity.pdbx_description
1 polymer ?
#
loop_
_entity_poly.entity_id
_entity_poly.type
_entity_poly.pdbx_seq_one_letter_code
_entity_poly.pdbx_strand_id
1 'polypeptide(L)' 'MTLPGTSGCLAYSWTDYNGGTCWLKSATGSPIPRVGVVSGVLF' A
#
# COMPACT_ATOMS: atom_id res chain seq x y z
N MET A 1 -12.97 -2.31 11.85
CA MET A 1 -12.59 -0.89 11.77
C MET A 1 -12.10 -0.61 10.36
N THR A 2 -13.01 -0.56 9.40
CA THR A 2 -12.68 -0.37 7.97
C THR A 2 -12.68 1.12 7.67
N LEU A 3 -11.52 1.68 7.35
CA LEU A 3 -11.42 3.06 6.88
C LEU A 3 -12.25 3.17 5.58
N PRO A 4 -13.14 4.16 5.45
CA PRO A 4 -14.11 4.24 4.34
C PRO A 4 -13.48 4.35 2.94
N GLY A 5 -12.16 4.55 2.83
CA GLY A 5 -11.41 4.60 1.58
C GLY A 5 -10.64 3.32 1.21
N THR A 6 -10.61 2.30 2.07
CA THR A 6 -9.85 1.05 1.84
C THR A 6 -10.75 -0.19 1.83
N SER A 7 -12.04 -0.02 1.50
CA SER A 7 -12.98 -1.14 1.43
C SER A 7 -12.54 -2.10 0.32
N GLY A 8 -12.07 -3.30 0.70
CA GLY A 8 -11.54 -4.31 -0.22
C GLY A 8 -10.03 -4.21 -0.50
N CYS A 9 -9.31 -3.29 0.13
CA CYS A 9 -7.84 -3.25 0.06
C CYS A 9 -7.24 -4.06 1.22
N LEU A 10 -6.36 -5.00 0.89
CA LEU A 10 -5.67 -5.86 1.86
C LEU A 10 -4.24 -5.36 2.15
N ALA A 11 -3.70 -4.50 1.30
CA ALA A 11 -2.35 -3.96 1.43
C ALA A 11 -2.21 -2.59 0.79
N TYR A 12 -1.12 -1.90 1.13
CA TYR A 12 -0.69 -0.68 0.48
C TYR A 12 0.82 -0.66 0.27
N SER A 13 1.26 0.09 -0.73
CA SER A 13 2.64 0.50 -0.89
C SER A 13 2.68 2.02 -0.96
N TRP A 14 3.46 2.67 -0.12
CA TRP A 14 3.72 4.09 -0.15
C TRP A 14 5.09 4.35 -0.78
N THR A 15 5.17 5.38 -1.59
CA THR A 15 6.40 5.81 -2.29
C THR A 15 6.52 7.32 -2.23
N ASP A 16 7.73 7.85 -2.27
CA ASP A 16 8.02 9.30 -2.35
C ASP A 16 7.66 9.93 -3.72
N TYR A 17 7.11 9.14 -4.64
CA TYR A 17 6.62 9.61 -5.94
C TYR A 17 5.65 10.78 -5.79
N ASN A 18 5.89 11.86 -6.54
CA ASN A 18 5.12 13.12 -6.50
C ASN A 18 4.93 13.72 -5.10
N GLY A 19 5.91 13.54 -4.21
CA GLY A 19 5.84 14.06 -2.84
C GLY A 19 5.08 13.15 -1.87
N GLY A 20 4.78 11.91 -2.28
CA GLY A 20 4.12 10.92 -1.45
C GLY A 20 2.88 10.35 -2.15
N THR A 21 3.02 9.19 -2.78
CA THR A 21 1.91 8.46 -3.42
C THR A 21 1.65 7.15 -2.68
N CYS A 22 0.39 6.93 -2.32
CA CYS A 22 -0.08 5.68 -1.72
C CYS A 22 -0.78 4.81 -2.77
N TRP A 23 -0.26 3.61 -2.98
CA TRP A 23 -0.76 2.61 -3.90
C TRP A 23 -1.54 1.56 -3.12
N LEU A 24 -2.86 1.61 -3.21
CA LEU A 24 -3.73 0.62 -2.57
C LEU A 24 -3.81 -0.66 -3.40
N LYS A 25 -3.80 -1.81 -2.71
CA LYS A 25 -3.81 -3.15 -3.32
C LYS A 25 -4.93 -3.99 -2.71
N SER A 26 -5.67 -4.67 -3.57
CA SER A 26 -6.70 -5.64 -3.18
C SER A 26 -6.14 -7.01 -2.79
N ALA A 27 -4.86 -7.28 -3.06
CA ALA A 27 -4.19 -8.52 -2.69
C ALA A 27 -2.69 -8.29 -2.42
N THR A 28 -2.12 -9.12 -1.56
CA THR A 28 -0.67 -9.21 -1.34
C THR A 28 -0.06 -10.20 -2.34
N GLY A 29 1.10 -9.86 -2.90
CA GLY A 29 1.92 -10.76 -3.72
C GLY A 29 3.38 -10.73 -3.25
N SER A 30 4.28 -11.36 -4.01
CA SER A 30 5.72 -11.34 -3.70
C SER A 30 6.26 -9.91 -3.69
N PRO A 31 6.78 -9.41 -2.55
CA PRO A 31 7.31 -8.07 -2.46
C PRO A 31 8.63 -7.96 -3.22
N ILE A 32 8.77 -6.91 -4.02
CA ILE A 32 10.02 -6.55 -4.68
C ILE A 32 10.63 -5.40 -3.88
N PRO A 33 11.78 -5.60 -3.18
CA PRO A 33 12.39 -4.55 -2.39
C PRO A 33 12.87 -3.42 -3.29
N ARG A 34 12.44 -2.20 -2.97
CA ARG A 34 12.86 -0.96 -3.63
C ARG A 34 13.12 0.09 -2.57
N VAL A 35 14.26 0.77 -2.67
CA VAL A 35 14.62 1.87 -1.75
C VAL A 35 13.57 2.97 -1.88
N GLY A 36 13.11 3.51 -0.75
CA GLY A 36 12.06 4.54 -0.70
C GLY A 36 10.62 4.02 -0.72
N VAL A 37 10.41 2.70 -0.89
CA VAL A 37 9.08 2.10 -0.88
C VAL A 37 8.76 1.49 0.48
N VAL A 38 7.69 1.96 1.11
CA VAL A 38 7.16 1.39 2.36
C VAL A 38 5.93 0.56 2.01
N SER A 39 5.89 -0.72 2.36
CA SER A 39 4.71 -1.56 2.14
C SER A 39 4.13 -2.05 3.45
N GLY A 40 2.81 -2.11 3.52
CA GLY A 40 2.08 -2.54 4.70
C GLY A 40 0.81 -3.29 4.33
N VAL A 41 0.31 -4.07 5.28
CA VAL A 41 -0.91 -4.87 5.17
C VAL A 41 -1.99 -4.20 6.01
N LEU A 42 -3.20 -4.15 5.47
CA LEU A 42 -4.37 -3.51 6.07
C LEU A 42 -5.28 -4.63 6.59
N PHE A 43 -5.11 -5.00 7.85
CA PHE A 43 -5.98 -5.94 8.57
C PHE A 43 -6.55 -5.27 9.82
#